data_AF-A0A972Z785-F1
#
_entry.id   AF-A0A972Z785-F1
#
_cell.length_a   1.000
_cell.length_b   1.000
_cell.length_c   1.000
_cell.angle_alpha   90.00
_cell.angle_beta   90.00
_cell.angle_gamma   90.00
#
_symmetry.space_group_name_H-M   'P 1'
#
loop_
_entity.id
_entity.type
_entity.pdbx_description
1 polymer ?
#
loop_
_entity_poly.entity_id
_entity_poly.type
_entity_poly.pdbx_seq_one_letter_code
_entity_poly.pdbx_strand_id
1 'polypeptide(L)'
;MALYHFSEDPAIDRFTPHVPRTNPDHPPAVWAIDADHAPLYWFPRDCPRVTAWPKPGDKQYFDDVFATTAPRLHAIEWAWLAAMTTTTIYRYRFDPARFRPWPEANGQWISDAAVEPVAGADQLSAARIRASSPGISDPAGW
;
A
#
# COMPACT_ATOMS: atom_id res chain seq x y z
N MET A 1 3.14 5.45 -18.04
CA MET A 1 2.92 4.85 -16.70
C MET A 1 3.02 5.96 -15.65
N ALA A 2 2.44 5.81 -14.47
CA ALA A 2 2.60 6.75 -13.37
C ALA A 2 3.10 6.00 -12.13
N LEU A 3 3.93 6.66 -11.33
CA LEU A 3 4.39 6.16 -10.04
C LEU A 3 3.78 6.97 -8.92
N TYR A 4 3.62 6.35 -7.76
CA TYR A 4 2.91 6.96 -6.65
C TYR A 4 3.68 6.88 -5.34
N HIS A 5 3.41 7.83 -4.47
CA HIS A 5 3.70 7.76 -3.04
C HIS A 5 2.40 8.02 -2.27
N PHE A 6 2.27 7.41 -1.10
CA PHE A 6 1.10 7.60 -0.24
C PHE A 6 1.56 8.03 1.15
N SER A 7 0.95 9.09 1.67
CA SER A 7 1.29 9.69 2.97
C SER A 7 0.05 10.21 3.68
N GLU A 8 0.11 10.35 4.99
CA GLU A 8 -0.89 11.07 5.80
C GLU A 8 -0.63 12.58 5.80
N ASP A 9 0.57 13.01 5.42
CA ASP A 9 0.95 14.41 5.26
C ASP A 9 0.54 14.89 3.86
N PRO A 10 -0.32 15.93 3.73
CA PRO A 10 -0.71 16.53 2.44
C PRO A 10 0.27 17.56 1.91
N ALA A 11 1.20 18.05 2.73
CA ALA A 11 2.01 19.23 2.46
C ALA A 11 3.38 18.90 1.86
N ILE A 12 3.67 17.63 1.54
CA ILE A 12 4.96 17.25 0.97
C ILE A 12 5.07 17.78 -0.47
N ASP A 13 5.90 18.81 -0.66
CA ASP A 13 6.23 19.39 -1.96
C ASP A 13 7.50 18.79 -2.58
N ARG A 14 8.36 18.18 -1.75
CA ARG A 14 9.62 17.58 -2.16
C ARG A 14 9.97 16.37 -1.32
N PHE A 15 10.27 15.26 -2.00
CA PHE A 15 10.74 14.03 -1.38
C PHE A 15 12.26 13.95 -1.48
N THR A 16 12.94 13.82 -0.34
CA THR A 16 14.40 13.64 -0.30
C THR A 16 14.76 12.18 -0.03
N PRO A 17 15.85 11.66 -0.63
CA PRO A 17 16.34 10.32 -0.33
C PRO A 17 16.56 10.13 1.17
N HIS A 18 16.03 9.04 1.73
CA HIS A 18 16.21 8.68 3.13
C HIS A 18 16.39 7.17 3.27
N VAL A 19 16.97 6.75 4.39
CA VAL A 19 17.09 5.34 4.75
C VAL A 19 15.76 4.90 5.38
N PRO A 20 15.05 3.90 4.82
CA PRO A 20 13.82 3.41 5.42
C PRO A 20 14.06 2.78 6.79
N ARG A 21 13.26 3.14 7.79
CA ARG A 21 13.32 2.53 9.14
C ARG A 21 13.16 1.00 9.12
N THR A 22 12.39 0.48 8.16
CA THR A 22 12.12 -0.95 7.99
C THR A 22 13.22 -1.71 7.23
N ASN A 23 14.16 -0.99 6.62
CA ASN A 23 15.31 -1.58 5.91
C ASN A 23 16.54 -0.67 6.08
N PRO A 24 17.16 -0.68 7.27
CA PRO A 24 18.20 0.28 7.65
C PRO A 24 19.51 0.13 6.86
N ASP A 25 19.73 -1.02 6.22
CA ASP A 25 20.93 -1.30 5.44
C ASP A 25 20.80 -0.82 3.98
N HIS A 26 19.61 -0.39 3.56
CA HIS A 26 19.39 0.12 2.21
C HIS A 26 19.96 1.54 2.04
N PRO A 27 20.62 1.86 0.91
CA PRO A 27 21.05 3.22 0.60
C PRO A 27 19.89 4.24 0.64
N PRO A 28 20.13 5.53 0.93
CA PRO A 28 19.09 6.55 0.88
C PRO A 28 18.38 6.58 -0.48
N ALA A 29 17.05 6.57 -0.48
CA ALA A 29 16.26 6.64 -1.69
C ALA A 29 14.91 7.32 -1.47
N VAL A 30 14.34 7.90 -2.54
CA VAL A 30 12.91 8.22 -2.64
C VAL A 30 12.21 6.98 -3.17
N TRP A 31 11.18 6.53 -2.44
CA TRP A 31 10.43 5.32 -2.77
C TRP A 31 9.10 5.65 -3.42
N ALA A 32 8.78 4.90 -4.47
CA ALA A 32 7.51 4.96 -5.17
C ALA A 32 6.98 3.56 -5.50
N ILE A 33 5.70 3.49 -5.83
CA ILE A 33 4.99 2.26 -6.21
C ILE A 33 4.25 2.45 -7.52
N ASP A 34 4.17 1.40 -8.35
CA ASP A 34 3.33 1.41 -9.54
C ASP A 34 1.81 1.37 -9.22
N ALA A 35 0.99 1.48 -10.25
CA ALA A 35 -0.46 1.51 -10.13
C ALA A 35 -1.07 0.18 -9.64
N ASP A 36 -0.51 -0.94 -10.07
CA ASP A 36 -1.07 -2.28 -9.80
C ASP A 36 -0.83 -2.69 -8.35
N HIS A 37 0.29 -2.23 -7.78
CA HIS A 37 0.72 -2.50 -6.41
C HIS A 37 0.38 -1.34 -5.43
N ALA A 38 -0.09 -0.19 -5.94
CA ALA A 38 -0.58 0.92 -5.13
C ALA A 38 -1.52 0.52 -3.97
N PRO A 39 -2.40 -0.49 -4.11
CA PRO A 39 -3.26 -0.93 -3.00
C PRO A 39 -2.51 -1.37 -1.74
N LEU A 40 -1.21 -1.69 -1.80
CA LEU A 40 -0.39 -1.97 -0.60
C LEU A 40 -0.28 -0.77 0.36
N TYR A 41 -0.52 0.44 -0.14
CA TYR A 41 -0.23 1.68 0.57
C TYR A 41 -1.50 2.52 0.87
N TRP A 42 -2.69 1.95 0.74
CA TRP A 42 -3.96 2.61 1.06
C TRP A 42 -4.36 2.53 2.54
N PHE A 43 -3.38 2.47 3.44
CA PHE A 43 -3.61 2.33 4.89
C PHE A 43 -2.75 3.35 5.64
N PRO A 44 -3.10 3.70 6.89
CA PRO A 44 -2.22 4.43 7.79
C PRO A 44 -0.80 3.87 7.73
N ARG A 45 0.20 4.75 7.83
CA ARG A 45 1.59 4.40 7.51
C ARG A 45 2.07 3.18 8.28
N ASP A 46 1.79 3.15 9.58
CA ASP A 46 2.25 2.13 10.51
C ASP A 46 1.27 0.94 10.66
N CYS A 47 0.17 0.91 9.88
CA CYS A 47 -0.79 -0.19 9.92
C CYS A 47 -0.16 -1.51 9.39
N PRO A 48 -0.05 -2.56 10.22
CA PRO A 48 0.35 -3.88 9.76
C PRO A 48 -0.70 -4.42 8.79
N ARG A 49 -0.25 -4.83 7.60
CA ARG A 49 -1.14 -5.19 6.50
C ARG A 49 -0.55 -6.26 5.61
N VAL A 50 -1.44 -7.08 5.06
CA VAL A 50 -1.16 -8.01 3.96
C VAL A 50 -2.17 -7.75 2.85
N THR A 51 -1.69 -7.72 1.62
CA THR A 51 -2.56 -7.68 0.44
C THR A 51 -2.30 -8.91 -0.41
N ALA A 52 -3.37 -9.56 -0.87
CA ALA A 52 -3.30 -10.72 -1.72
C ALA A 52 -4.14 -10.52 -2.98
N TRP A 53 -3.63 -11.01 -4.10
CA TRP A 53 -4.32 -11.07 -5.38
C TRP A 53 -4.44 -12.52 -5.84
N PRO A 54 -5.49 -12.88 -6.59
CA PRO A 54 -5.51 -14.13 -7.32
C PRO A 54 -4.40 -14.13 -8.35
N LYS A 55 -3.66 -15.24 -8.45
CA LYS A 55 -2.74 -15.45 -9.57
C LYS A 55 -3.54 -15.66 -10.86
N PRO A 56 -2.97 -15.34 -12.03
CA PRO A 56 -3.59 -15.71 -13.31
C PRO A 56 -3.90 -17.22 -13.34
N GLY A 57 -5.17 -17.58 -13.58
CA GLY A 57 -5.64 -18.97 -13.56
C GLY A 57 -6.21 -19.46 -12.22
N ASP A 58 -5.92 -18.79 -11.11
CA ASP A 58 -6.27 -19.26 -9.75
C ASP A 58 -7.46 -18.50 -9.12
N LYS A 59 -8.22 -17.73 -9.90
CA LYS A 59 -9.31 -16.89 -9.37
C LYS A 59 -10.36 -17.68 -8.60
N GLN A 60 -10.81 -18.82 -9.14
CA GLN A 60 -11.82 -19.65 -8.49
C GLN A 60 -11.32 -20.18 -7.13
N TYR A 61 -10.09 -20.69 -7.10
CA TYR A 61 -9.47 -21.16 -5.86
C TYR A 61 -9.32 -20.05 -4.82
N PHE A 62 -8.89 -18.85 -5.24
CA PHE A 62 -8.81 -17.68 -4.37
C PHE A 62 -10.17 -17.30 -3.78
N ASP A 63 -11.21 -17.30 -4.62
CA ASP A 63 -12.58 -16.97 -4.22
C ASP A 63 -13.12 -17.97 -3.20
N ASP A 64 -12.86 -19.26 -3.42
CA ASP A 64 -13.32 -20.34 -2.55
C ASP A 64 -12.60 -20.31 -1.19
N VAL A 65 -11.26 -20.16 -1.19
CA VAL A 65 -10.45 -20.15 0.05
C VAL A 65 -10.76 -18.94 0.93
N PHE A 66 -10.95 -17.76 0.32
CA PHE A 66 -11.19 -16.52 1.05
C PHE A 66 -12.68 -16.13 1.12
N ALA A 67 -13.58 -16.98 0.62
CA ALA A 67 -15.02 -16.73 0.55
C ALA A 67 -15.37 -15.32 0.03
N THR A 68 -14.76 -14.92 -1.08
CA THR A 68 -14.89 -13.57 -1.65
C THR A 68 -14.97 -13.61 -3.17
N THR A 69 -15.54 -12.59 -3.79
CA THR A 69 -15.45 -12.37 -5.25
C THR A 69 -14.60 -11.15 -5.59
N ALA A 70 -14.05 -10.48 -4.58
CA ALA A 70 -13.25 -9.28 -4.73
C ALA A 70 -11.98 -9.54 -5.57
N PRO A 71 -11.49 -8.54 -6.31
CA PRO A 71 -10.28 -8.70 -7.13
C PRO A 71 -8.99 -8.79 -6.31
N ARG A 72 -9.06 -8.49 -5.00
CA ARG A 72 -7.96 -8.58 -4.03
C ARG A 72 -8.51 -8.65 -2.62
N LEU A 73 -7.72 -9.20 -1.71
CA LEU A 73 -7.98 -9.23 -0.28
C LEU A 73 -6.96 -8.36 0.45
N HIS A 74 -7.42 -7.66 1.48
CA HIS A 74 -6.59 -6.90 2.40
C HIS A 74 -6.87 -7.38 3.82
N ALA A 75 -5.82 -7.73 4.56
CA ALA A 75 -5.91 -8.12 5.96
C ALA A 75 -5.10 -7.14 6.81
N ILE A 76 -5.66 -6.77 7.95
CA ILE A 76 -5.07 -5.90 8.96
C ILE A 76 -5.38 -6.46 10.34
N GLU A 77 -4.66 -5.99 11.36
CA GLU A 77 -5.07 -6.23 12.74
C GLU A 77 -6.35 -5.45 13.09
N TRP A 78 -7.27 -6.08 13.82
CA TRP A 78 -8.58 -5.51 14.13
C TRP A 78 -8.51 -4.14 14.82
N ALA A 79 -7.50 -3.92 15.67
CA ALA A 79 -7.29 -2.66 16.39
C ALA A 79 -7.12 -1.44 15.45
N TRP A 80 -6.73 -1.67 14.19
CA TRP A 80 -6.55 -0.61 13.20
C TRP A 80 -7.82 -0.23 12.45
N LEU A 81 -8.94 -0.94 12.65
CA LEU A 81 -10.19 -0.68 11.93
C LEU A 81 -10.68 0.77 12.12
N ALA A 82 -10.56 1.31 13.33
CA ALA A 82 -10.93 2.71 13.59
C ALA A 82 -10.04 3.65 12.77
N ALA A 83 -8.71 3.52 12.88
CA ALA A 83 -7.76 4.34 12.13
C ALA A 83 -7.99 4.26 10.61
N MET A 84 -8.28 3.08 10.09
CA MET A 84 -8.58 2.87 8.67
C MET A 84 -9.80 3.65 8.16
N THR A 85 -10.75 3.97 9.03
CA THR A 85 -11.98 4.69 8.64
C THR A 85 -11.87 6.20 8.89
N THR A 86 -10.92 6.65 9.70
CA THR A 86 -10.76 8.07 10.08
C THR A 86 -9.52 8.73 9.47
N THR A 87 -8.49 7.96 9.14
CA THR A 87 -7.25 8.50 8.59
C THR A 87 -7.42 8.84 7.11
N THR A 88 -6.96 10.03 6.74
CA THR A 88 -6.88 10.46 5.35
C THR A 88 -5.50 10.11 4.78
N ILE A 89 -5.50 9.46 3.61
CA ILE A 89 -4.27 9.16 2.87
C ILE A 89 -4.26 10.01 1.60
N TYR A 90 -3.15 10.69 1.37
CA TYR A 90 -2.88 11.49 0.19
C TYR A 90 -2.01 10.71 -0.80
N ARG A 91 -2.38 10.79 -2.07
CA ARG A 91 -1.64 10.22 -3.18
C ARG A 91 -0.84 11.30 -3.87
N TYR A 92 0.46 11.08 -3.96
CA TYR A 92 1.40 11.84 -4.75
C TYR A 92 1.70 11.09 -6.03
N ARG A 93 1.75 11.79 -7.16
CA ARG A 93 2.14 11.21 -8.44
C ARG A 93 3.51 11.73 -8.85
N PHE A 94 4.36 10.84 -9.35
CA PHE A 94 5.69 11.17 -9.83
C PHE A 94 5.85 10.91 -11.33
N ASP A 95 6.81 11.62 -11.93
CA ASP A 95 7.33 11.32 -13.26
C ASP A 95 8.22 10.06 -13.19
N PRO A 96 7.85 8.94 -13.84
CA PRO A 96 8.64 7.71 -13.82
C PRO A 96 10.06 7.87 -14.37
N ALA A 97 10.33 8.87 -15.22
CA ALA A 97 11.67 9.11 -15.77
C ALA A 97 12.71 9.43 -14.67
N ARG A 98 12.27 9.78 -13.46
CA ARG A 98 13.12 10.08 -12.30
C ARG A 98 13.44 8.83 -11.46
N PHE A 99 12.92 7.67 -11.83
CA PHE A 99 12.99 6.44 -11.04
C PHE A 99 13.52 5.27 -11.86
N ARG A 100 14.04 4.27 -11.14
CA ARG A 100 14.34 2.94 -11.66
C ARG A 100 13.63 1.86 -10.83
N PRO A 101 13.30 0.70 -11.41
CA PRO A 101 12.75 -0.42 -10.64
C PRO A 101 13.72 -0.84 -9.53
N TRP A 102 13.18 -1.22 -8.38
CA TRP A 102 13.94 -1.91 -7.35
C TRP A 102 13.86 -3.43 -7.61
N PRO A 103 15.00 -4.12 -7.83
CA PRO A 103 14.98 -5.50 -8.32
C PRO A 103 14.52 -6.54 -7.27
N GLU A 104 14.51 -6.19 -5.99
CA GLU A 104 14.19 -7.13 -4.91
C GLU A 104 12.70 -7.26 -4.63
N ALA A 105 11.85 -6.40 -5.22
CA ALA A 105 10.42 -6.48 -5.00
C ALA A 105 9.60 -5.95 -6.20
N ASN A 106 8.39 -6.50 -6.35
CA ASN A 106 7.51 -6.20 -7.49
C ASN A 106 6.79 -4.87 -7.33
N GLY A 107 6.99 -4.01 -8.33
CA GLY A 107 6.28 -2.74 -8.46
C GLY A 107 6.84 -1.60 -7.60
N GLN A 108 7.92 -1.83 -6.84
CA GLN A 108 8.63 -0.78 -6.12
C GLN A 108 9.68 -0.13 -7.02
N TRP A 109 9.79 1.18 -6.88
CA TRP A 109 10.67 2.03 -7.66
C TRP A 109 11.43 2.96 -6.74
N ILE A 110 12.67 3.26 -7.10
CA ILE A 110 13.55 4.12 -6.30
C ILE A 110 14.21 5.20 -7.15
N SER A 111 14.45 6.35 -6.52
CA SER A 111 15.30 7.43 -7.01
C SER A 111 16.36 7.76 -5.96
N ASP A 112 17.60 7.98 -6.38
CA ASP A 112 18.70 8.44 -5.54
C ASP A 112 18.78 9.97 -5.45
N ALA A 113 17.93 10.67 -6.20
CA ALA A 113 17.80 12.12 -6.19
C ALA A 113 16.51 12.55 -5.48
N ALA A 114 16.45 13.82 -5.10
CA ALA A 114 15.19 14.41 -4.65
C ALA A 114 14.19 14.51 -5.81
N VAL A 115 12.91 14.34 -5.49
CA VAL A 115 11.83 14.35 -6.48
C VAL A 115 10.65 15.19 -6.00
N GLU A 116 10.19 16.07 -6.87
CA GLU A 116 8.93 16.80 -6.72
C GLU A 116 7.76 16.02 -7.34
N PRO A 117 6.58 16.00 -6.69
CA PRO A 117 5.34 15.52 -7.31
C PRO A 117 5.01 16.29 -8.59
N VAL A 118 4.38 15.62 -9.56
CA VAL A 118 3.96 16.28 -10.83
C VAL A 118 2.76 17.21 -10.66
N ALA A 119 2.09 17.15 -9.51
CA ALA A 119 0.98 18.00 -9.09
C ALA A 119 0.86 17.92 -7.56
N GLY A 120 -0.01 18.76 -6.96
CA GLY A 120 -0.37 18.63 -5.56
C GLY A 120 -0.95 17.25 -5.22
N ALA A 121 -1.00 16.93 -3.93
CA ALA A 121 -1.51 15.64 -3.46
C ALA A 121 -3.02 15.52 -3.69
N ASP A 122 -3.47 14.37 -4.21
CA ASP A 122 -4.89 14.05 -4.28
C ASP A 122 -5.30 13.28 -3.03
N GLN A 123 -6.39 13.66 -2.38
CA GLN A 123 -6.95 12.85 -1.30
C GLN A 123 -7.52 11.55 -1.87
N LEU A 124 -7.09 10.40 -1.34
CA LEU A 124 -7.82 9.16 -1.55
C LEU A 124 -9.10 9.21 -0.72
N SER A 125 -10.25 9.04 -1.39
CA SER A 125 -11.49 8.81 -0.67
C SER A 125 -11.36 7.53 0.16
N ALA A 126 -11.84 7.58 1.40
CA ALA A 126 -11.88 6.40 2.26
C ALA A 126 -12.57 5.28 1.48
N ALA A 127 -11.89 4.13 1.33
CA ALA A 127 -12.56 2.94 0.86
C ALA A 127 -13.73 2.68 1.81
N ARG A 128 -14.92 2.38 1.29
CA ARG A 128 -16.02 1.89 2.13
C ARG A 128 -15.61 0.52 2.66
N ILE A 129 -14.95 0.49 3.81
CA ILE A 129 -14.54 -0.74 4.47
C ILE A 129 -15.82 -1.40 5.00
N ARG A 130 -16.25 -2.47 4.35
CA ARG A 130 -17.20 -3.42 4.93
C ARG A 130 -16.38 -4.41 5.74
N ALA A 131 -16.21 -4.15 7.03
CA ALA A 131 -15.65 -5.13 7.94
C ALA A 131 -16.73 -6.14 8.29
N SER A 132 -16.52 -7.40 7.92
CA SER A 132 -17.22 -8.54 8.50
C SER A 132 -16.27 -9.17 9.51
N SER A 133 -16.62 -9.18 10.79
CA SER A 133 -15.96 -10.08 11.73
C SER A 133 -16.23 -11.51 11.25
N PRO A 134 -15.22 -12.36 11.01
CA PRO A 134 -15.47 -13.78 11.03
C PRO A 134 -15.96 -14.07 12.45
N GLY A 135 -17.13 -14.68 12.60
CA GLY A 135 -17.47 -15.35 13.84
C GLY A 135 -16.46 -16.47 14.03
N ILE A 136 -15.30 -16.15 14.62
CA ILE A 136 -14.35 -17.14 15.10
C ILE A 136 -15.05 -17.76 16.31
N SER A 137 -15.80 -18.84 16.07
CA SER A 137 -16.02 -19.83 17.12
C SER A 137 -14.67 -20.41 17.44
N ASP A 138 -14.20 -20.17 18.66
CA ASP A 138 -13.04 -20.82 19.26
C ASP A 138 -13.16 -22.36 19.09
N PRO A 139 -12.36 -23.00 18.21
CA PRO A 139 -12.21 -24.43 18.29
C PRO A 139 -11.15 -24.66 19.37
N ALA A 140 -11.63 -24.88 20.59
CA ALA A 140 -10.79 -25.34 21.68
C ALA A 140 -9.83 -26.45 21.21
N GLY A 141 -8.55 -26.32 21.53
CA GLY A 141 -7.58 -27.42 21.51
C GLY A 141 -6.39 -27.19 20.59
N TRP A 142 -5.33 -26.60 21.16
CA TRP A 142 -3.96 -26.94 20.75
C TRP A 142 -3.71 -28.45 20.93
#